data_AF-A0A0D0D4Q3-F1
#
_entry.id   AF-A0A0D0D4Q3-F1
#
_cell.length_a   1.000
_cell.length_b   1.000
_cell.length_c   1.000
_cell.angle_alpha   90.00
_cell.angle_beta   90.00
_cell.angle_gamma   90.00
#
_symmetry.space_group_name_H-M   'P 1'
#
loop_
_entity.id
_entity.type
_entity.pdbx_description
1 polymer ?
#
loop_
_entity_poly.entity_id
_entity_poly.type
_entity_poly.pdbx_seq_one_letter_code
_entity_poly.pdbx_strand_id
1 'polypeptide(L)' 'VMQPINLFISSADELFGPITTIRRNGMVSKHIAWMAFMFKASDWEHVNDTQIVISVGGIVCAAHTSC' A
#
# COMPACT_ATOMS: atom_id res chain seq x y z
N VAL A 1 -19.02 -16.04 13.78
CA VAL A 1 -18.60 -14.62 13.84
C VAL A 1 -17.43 -14.44 12.89
N MET A 2 -17.50 -13.49 11.96
CA MET A 2 -16.41 -13.24 11.01
C MET A 2 -15.32 -12.43 11.72
N GLN A 3 -14.06 -12.87 11.64
CA GLN A 3 -12.97 -12.13 12.27
C GLN A 3 -12.75 -10.78 11.56
N PRO A 4 -12.29 -9.73 12.26
CA PRO A 4 -12.10 -8.39 11.68
C PRO A 4 -11.27 -8.38 10.40
N ILE A 5 -10.25 -9.24 10.32
CA ILE A 5 -9.41 -9.40 9.13
C ILE A 5 -10.21 -9.88 7.91
N ASN A 6 -11.16 -10.81 8.09
CA ASN A 6 -11.97 -11.32 6.99
C ASN A 6 -12.94 -10.27 6.47
N LEU A 7 -13.47 -9.40 7.34
CA LEU A 7 -14.32 -8.28 6.95
C LEU A 7 -13.53 -7.26 6.11
N PHE A 8 -12.34 -6.89 6.58
CA PHE A 8 -11.44 -6.01 5.83
C PHE A 8 -11.13 -6.55 4.42
N ILE A 9 -10.74 -7.83 4.34
CA ILE A 9 -10.41 -8.47 3.06
C ILE A 9 -11.61 -8.44 2.11
N SER A 10 -12.80 -8.82 2.60
CA SER A 10 -14.01 -8.83 1.79
C SER A 10 -14.37 -7.43 1.27
N SER A 11 -14.29 -6.40 2.11
CA SER A 11 -14.57 -5.02 1.70
C SER A 11 -13.52 -4.47 0.73
N ALA A 12 -12.24 -4.82 0.92
CA ALA A 12 -11.18 -4.41 0.02
C ALA A 12 -11.32 -5.05 -1.37
N ASP A 13 -11.64 -6.35 -1.42
CA ASP A 13 -11.86 -7.07 -2.68
C ASP A 13 -13.11 -6.55 -3.42
N GLU A 14 -14.16 -6.13 -2.70
CA GLU A 14 -15.35 -5.52 -3.29
C GLU A 14 -15.06 -4.15 -3.91
N LEU A 15 -14.33 -3.28 -3.20
CA LEU A 15 -14.06 -1.90 -3.63
C LEU A 15 -12.97 -1.79 -4.69
N PHE A 16 -11.91 -2.57 -4.57
CA PHE A 16 -10.69 -2.41 -5.39
C PHE A 16 -10.45 -3.60 -6.34
N GLY A 17 -11.32 -4.62 -6.29
CA GLY A 17 -11.05 -5.91 -6.91
C GLY A 17 -10.04 -6.71 -6.08
N PRO A 18 -9.79 -7.97 -6.45
CA PRO A 18 -8.96 -8.86 -5.64
C PRO A 18 -7.49 -8.45 -5.69
N ILE A 19 -7.07 -7.67 -4.69
CA ILE A 19 -5.70 -7.12 -4.54
C ILE A 19 -4.66 -8.25 -4.45
N THR A 20 -5.06 -9.38 -3.86
CA THR A 20 -4.23 -10.57 -3.71
C THR A 20 -4.12 -11.40 -4.98
N THR A 21 -4.83 -11.07 -6.06
CA THR A 21 -4.90 -11.93 -7.24
C THR A 21 -4.26 -11.26 -8.44
N ILE A 22 -3.10 -11.78 -8.88
CA ILE A 22 -2.53 -11.41 -10.17
C ILE A 22 -3.29 -12.14 -11.27
N ARG A 23 -3.88 -11.37 -12.18
CA ARG A 23 -4.45 -11.89 -13.42
C ARG A 23 -3.54 -11.59 -14.61
N ARG A 24 -3.43 -12.54 -15.54
CA ARG A 24 -2.80 -12.35 -16.86
C ARG A 24 -3.80 -12.80 -17.92
N ASN A 25 -4.07 -11.94 -18.89
CA ASN A 25 -5.06 -12.18 -19.95
C ASN A 25 -6.45 -12.57 -19.41
N GLY A 26 -6.88 -11.91 -18.33
CA GLY A 26 -8.16 -12.19 -17.66
C GLY A 26 -8.16 -13.45 -16.77
N MET A 27 -7.14 -14.30 -16.84
CA MET A 27 -7.05 -15.53 -16.09
C MET A 27 -6.21 -15.37 -14.82
N VAL A 28 -6.60 -16.05 -13.73
CA VAL A 28 -5.84 -16.02 -12.48
C VAL A 28 -4.49 -16.70 -12.69
N SER A 29 -3.42 -15.92 -12.54
CA SER A 29 -2.03 -16.37 -12.72
C SER A 29 -1.40 -16.73 -11.38
N LYS A 30 -1.68 -15.95 -10.32
CA LYS A 30 -1.11 -16.18 -8.99
C LYS A 30 -2.01 -15.59 -7.90
N HIS A 31 -2.15 -16.32 -6.80
CA HIS A 31 -2.68 -15.78 -5.54
C HIS A 31 -1.51 -15.38 -4.62
N ILE A 32 -1.56 -14.18 -4.08
CA ILE A 32 -0.60 -13.59 -3.14
C ILE A 32 -1.26 -13.59 -1.78
N ALA A 33 -0.65 -14.24 -0.79
CA ALA A 33 -1.16 -14.18 0.57
C ALA A 33 -1.08 -12.73 1.11
N TRP A 34 -2.08 -12.31 1.88
CA TRP A 34 -2.09 -10.98 2.53
C TRP A 34 -0.83 -10.70 3.36
N MET A 35 -0.22 -11.74 3.94
CA MET A 35 1.05 -11.63 4.67
C MET A 35 2.20 -11.08 3.83
N ALA A 36 2.15 -11.19 2.51
CA ALA A 36 3.16 -10.61 1.62
C ALA A 36 3.16 -9.07 1.63
N PHE A 37 2.07 -8.45 2.06
CA PHE A 37 1.93 -7.00 2.20
C PHE A 37 2.23 -6.50 3.62
N MET A 38 2.56 -7.40 4.55
CA MET A 38 2.93 -7.01 5.90
C MET A 38 4.37 -6.50 5.90
N PHE A 39 4.53 -5.23 6.25
CA PHE A 39 5.84 -4.64 6.50
C PHE A 39 6.47 -5.28 7.74
N LYS A 40 7.75 -5.67 7.63
CA LYS A 40 8.58 -5.98 8.79
C LYS A 40 8.95 -4.68 9.50
N ALA A 41 9.39 -4.78 10.75
CA ALA A 41 9.85 -3.63 11.52
C ALA A 41 10.93 -2.81 10.77
N SER A 42 11.89 -3.49 10.14
CA SER A 42 12.93 -2.84 9.32
C SER A 42 12.37 -2.14 8.07
N ASP A 43 11.28 -2.65 7.50
CA ASP A 43 10.68 -2.05 6.31
C ASP A 43 9.98 -0.72 6.68
N TRP A 44 9.51 -0.58 7.92
CA TRP A 44 8.95 0.67 8.45
C TRP A 44 9.99 1.77 8.66
N GLU A 45 11.25 1.41 8.96
CA GLU A 45 12.35 2.38 9.12
C GLU A 45 12.55 3.17 7.81
N HIS A 46 12.54 2.47 6.66
CA HIS A 46 12.65 3.11 5.35
C HIS A 46 11.43 4.00 4.99
N VAL A 47 10.23 3.64 5.45
CA VAL A 47 9.03 4.46 5.25
C VAL A 47 9.13 5.77 6.04
N ASN A 48 9.68 5.72 7.26
CA ASN A 48 9.93 6.90 8.08
C ASN A 48 10.96 7.83 7.42
N ASP A 49 12.03 7.27 6.83
CA ASP A 49 13.01 8.05 6.06
C ASP A 49 12.38 8.71 4.83
N THR A 50 11.42 8.05 4.19
CA THR A 50 10.65 8.65 3.07
C THR A 50 9.74 9.77 3.55
N GLN A 51 9.19 9.71 4.77
CA GLN A 51 8.42 10.79 5.35
C GLN A 51 9.29 12.05 5.54
N ILE A 52 10.57 11.89 5.88
CA ILE A 52 11.55 12.99 5.91
C ILE A 52 11.70 13.59 4.50
N VAL A 53 11.78 12.77 3.45
CA VAL A 53 11.84 13.27 2.06
C VAL A 53 10.58 14.04 1.64
N ILE A 54 9.38 13.57 2.02
CA ILE A 54 8.12 14.26 1.71
C ILE A 54 8.02 15.59 2.48
N SER A 55 8.45 15.62 3.75
CA SER A 55 8.49 16.84 4.55
C SER A 55 9.55 17.84 4.06
N VAL A 56 10.73 17.38 3.60
CA VAL A 56 11.76 18.22 3.00
C VAL A 56 11.35 18.71 1.60
N GLY A 57 10.69 17.86 0.81
CA GLY A 57 10.15 18.21 -0.50
C GLY A 57 9.03 19.25 -0.43
N GLY A 58 8.22 19.27 0.64
CA GLY A 58 7.25 20.33 0.90
C GLY A 58 7.88 21.70 1.14
N ILE A 59 9.05 21.75 1.78
CA ILE A 59 9.82 23.00 1.97
C ILE A 59 10.39 23.49 0.63
N VAL A 60 10.87 22.57 -0.22
CA VAL A 60 11.42 22.91 -1.54
C VAL A 60 10.33 23.33 -2.53
N CYS A 61 9.16 22.68 -2.54
CA CYS A 61 8.04 23.07 -3.40
C CYS A 61 7.44 24.43 -2.99
N ALA A 62 7.40 24.77 -1.70
CA ALA A 62 6.94 26.09 -1.24
C ALA A 62 7.90 27.22 -1.62
N ALA A 63 9.20 26.94 -1.76
CA ALA A 63 10.20 27.93 -2.16
C ALA A 63 10.19 28.25 -3.66
N HIS A 64 9.63 27.38 -4.51
CA HIS A 64 9.63 27.55 -5.97
C HIS A 64 8.32 28.14 -6.54
N THR A 65 7.34 28.47 -5.68
CA THR A 65 6.12 29.24 -6.06
C THR A 65 6.24 30.73 -5.77
N SER A 66 7.43 31.23 -5.43
CA SER A 66 7.73 32.66 -5.35
C SER A 66 8.76 33.05 -6.41
N CYS A 67 8.34 33.02 -7.67
CA CYS A 67 8.78 33.90 -8.75
C CYS A 67 7.59 34.11 -9.68
#